data_AF-A0A376FCB8-F1
#
_entry.id   AF-A0A376FCB8-F1
#
_cell.length_a   1.000
_cell.length_b   1.000
_cell.length_c   1.000
_cell.angle_alpha   90.00
_cell.angle_beta   90.00
_cell.angle_gamma   90.00
#
_symmetry.space_group_name_H-M   'P 1'
#
loop_
_entity.id
_entity.type
_entity.pdbx_description
1 polymer ?
#
loop_
_entity_poly.entity_id
_entity_poly.type
_entity_poly.pdbx_seq_one_letter_code
_entity_poly.pdbx_strand_id
1 'polypeptide(L)'
;MSSREVISAEDARAKSLRLTAKGHETVSKINTFSNERVASAIKSLAPAQQQTISEGLSLYANALLACRETGSDTRPDELTIVKGYIPGMIGRIAELHGGLLRARAQFWPLF
;
A
#
# COMPACT_ATOMS: atom_id res chain seq x y z
N MET A 1 3.56 4.42 -20.81
CA MET A 1 3.03 4.23 -19.43
C MET A 1 4.19 4.08 -18.46
N SER A 2 4.21 4.81 -17.34
CA SER A 2 5.36 4.85 -16.41
C SER A 2 5.30 3.77 -15.32
N SER A 3 4.14 3.18 -15.08
CA SER A 3 3.94 2.04 -14.21
C SER A 3 3.08 0.98 -14.90
N ARG A 4 3.14 -0.24 -14.40
CA ARG A 4 2.30 -1.37 -14.78
C ARG A 4 1.87 -2.13 -13.52
N GLU A 5 0.64 -2.61 -13.49
CA GLU A 5 0.16 -3.56 -12.49
C GLU A 5 0.72 -4.97 -12.74
N VAL A 6 1.09 -5.65 -11.66
CA VAL A 6 1.47 -7.06 -11.66
C VAL A 6 0.56 -7.80 -10.68
N ILE A 7 -0.13 -8.82 -11.18
CA ILE A 7 -1.00 -9.68 -10.38
C ILE A 7 -0.12 -10.63 -9.57
N SER A 8 -0.39 -10.79 -8.28
CA SER A 8 0.28 -11.80 -7.45
C SER A 8 -0.15 -13.20 -7.88
N ALA A 9 0.79 -14.14 -7.91
CA ALA A 9 0.49 -15.53 -8.20
C ALA A 9 -0.24 -16.22 -7.03
N GLU A 10 -0.10 -15.67 -5.82
CA GLU A 10 -0.61 -16.20 -4.57
C GLU A 10 -2.01 -15.66 -4.22
N ASP A 11 -2.29 -14.39 -4.52
CA ASP A 11 -3.63 -13.79 -4.38
C ASP A 11 -3.96 -12.94 -5.61
N ALA A 12 -4.90 -13.40 -6.43
CA ALA A 12 -5.33 -12.70 -7.64
C ALA A 12 -5.99 -11.33 -7.36
N ARG A 13 -6.40 -11.06 -6.12
CA ARG A 13 -6.91 -9.73 -5.68
C ARG A 13 -5.76 -8.78 -5.35
N ALA A 14 -4.58 -9.29 -5.05
CA ALA A 14 -3.41 -8.47 -4.78
C ALA A 14 -2.78 -8.01 -6.10
N LYS A 15 -2.69 -6.68 -6.26
CA LYS A 15 -2.06 -6.02 -7.41
C LYS A 15 -0.89 -5.17 -6.91
N SER A 16 0.30 -5.48 -7.38
CA SER A 16 1.51 -4.70 -7.11
C SER A 16 1.77 -3.74 -8.26
N LEU A 17 2.08 -2.48 -7.96
CA LEU A 17 2.54 -1.53 -8.96
C LEU A 17 4.05 -1.64 -9.11
N ARG A 18 4.52 -1.78 -10.36
CA ARG A 18 5.93 -1.72 -10.70
C ARG A 18 6.20 -0.62 -11.70
N LEU A 19 7.38 -0.02 -11.62
CA LEU A 19 7.82 0.91 -12.65
C LEU A 19 8.13 0.14 -13.93
N THR A 20 7.80 0.74 -15.07
CA THR A 20 8.28 0.26 -16.37
C THR A 20 9.69 0.77 -16.62
N ALA A 21 10.37 0.31 -17.68
CA ALA A 21 11.65 0.88 -18.10
C ALA A 21 11.59 2.41 -18.27
N LYS A 22 10.52 2.91 -18.92
CA LYS A 22 10.24 4.36 -19.03
C LYS A 22 10.01 5.01 -17.67
N GLY A 23 9.33 4.31 -16.75
CA GLY A 23 9.14 4.77 -15.37
C GLY A 23 10.44 4.96 -14.62
N HIS A 24 11.33 3.98 -14.70
CA HIS A 24 12.68 4.06 -14.11
C HIS A 24 13.49 5.20 -14.70
N GLU A 25 13.48 5.38 -16.02
CA GLU A 25 14.17 6.50 -16.68
C GLU A 25 13.62 7.86 -16.20
N THR A 26 12.30 7.96 -16.07
CA THR A 26 11.64 9.20 -15.61
C THR A 26 12.02 9.52 -14.17
N VAL A 27 11.95 8.53 -13.27
CA VAL A 27 12.36 8.70 -11.86
C VAL A 27 13.83 9.06 -11.75
N SER A 28 14.70 8.44 -12.57
CA SER A 28 16.12 8.78 -12.62
C SER A 28 16.33 10.25 -12.98
N LYS A 29 15.68 10.76 -14.03
CA LYS A 29 15.76 12.18 -14.42
C LYS A 29 15.28 13.13 -13.33
N ILE A 30 14.17 12.79 -12.66
CA ILE A 30 13.63 13.59 -11.54
C ILE A 30 14.64 13.64 -10.39
N ASN A 31 15.20 12.48 -10.02
CA ASN A 31 16.16 12.39 -8.93
C ASN A 31 17.45 13.15 -9.27
N THR A 32 17.97 13.03 -10.49
CA THR A 32 19.15 13.79 -10.93
C THR A 32 18.91 15.29 -10.82
N PHE A 33 17.82 15.80 -11.40
CA PHE A 33 17.49 17.23 -11.32
C PHE A 33 17.35 17.72 -9.87
N SER A 34 16.66 16.94 -9.04
CA SER A 34 16.44 17.31 -7.63
C SER A 34 17.75 17.31 -6.84
N ASN A 35 18.59 16.30 -7.03
CA ASN A 35 19.89 16.19 -6.38
C ASN A 35 20.82 17.35 -6.79
N GLU A 36 20.87 17.70 -8.07
CA GLU A 36 21.65 18.85 -8.55
C GLU A 36 21.18 20.16 -7.93
N ARG A 37 19.87 20.39 -7.87
CA ARG A 37 19.27 21.57 -7.25
C ARG A 37 19.63 21.69 -5.77
N VAL A 38 19.46 20.60 -5.00
CA VAL A 38 19.74 20.59 -3.56
C VAL A 38 21.24 20.73 -3.31
N ALA A 39 22.07 19.98 -4.02
CA ALA A 39 23.53 20.06 -3.87
C ALA A 39 24.06 21.46 -4.21
N SER A 40 23.55 22.09 -5.25
CA SER A 40 23.91 23.47 -5.62
C SER A 40 23.53 24.46 -4.52
N ALA A 41 22.34 24.33 -3.92
CA ALA A 41 21.91 25.20 -2.82
C ALA A 41 22.76 25.02 -1.56
N ILE A 42 23.11 23.79 -1.19
CA ILE A 42 23.93 23.53 0.01
C ILE A 42 25.37 23.99 -0.19
N LYS A 43 25.94 23.81 -1.39
CA LYS A 43 27.32 24.20 -1.72
C LYS A 43 27.59 25.70 -1.57
N SER A 44 26.57 26.56 -1.66
CA SER A 44 26.73 28.01 -1.52
C SER A 44 26.89 28.47 -0.06
N LEU A 45 26.64 27.58 0.91
CA LEU A 45 26.70 27.87 2.34
C LEU A 45 28.10 27.69 2.91
N ALA A 46 28.38 28.30 4.05
CA ALA A 46 29.64 28.10 4.77
C ALA A 46 29.78 26.64 5.26
N PRO A 47 31.01 26.09 5.38
CA PRO A 47 31.21 24.70 5.78
C PRO A 47 30.49 24.28 7.07
N ALA A 48 30.47 25.15 8.09
CA ALA A 48 29.75 24.89 9.34
C ALA A 48 28.23 24.75 9.15
N GLN A 49 27.64 25.52 8.23
CA GLN A 49 26.22 25.44 7.90
C GLN A 49 25.91 24.17 7.11
N GLN A 50 26.79 23.76 6.19
CA GLN A 50 26.66 22.49 5.47
C GLN A 50 26.66 21.30 6.45
N GLN A 51 27.57 21.33 7.43
CA GLN A 51 27.65 20.31 8.47
C GLN A 51 26.38 20.26 9.33
N THR A 52 25.87 21.44 9.74
CA THR A 52 24.62 21.55 10.49
C THR A 52 23.44 20.90 9.74
N ILE A 53 23.34 21.12 8.43
CA ILE A 53 22.29 20.51 7.59
C ILE A 53 22.45 18.98 7.55
N SER A 54 23.68 18.49 7.34
CA SER A 54 23.98 17.06 7.31
C SER A 54 23.54 16.36 8.60
N GLU A 55 23.95 16.91 9.75
CA GLU A 55 23.61 16.38 11.07
C GLU A 55 22.10 16.40 11.33
N GLY A 56 21.43 17.51 10.98
CA GLY A 56 19.98 17.62 11.11
C GLY A 56 19.21 16.59 10.28
N LEU A 57 19.64 16.36 9.03
CA LEU A 57 19.03 15.35 8.16
C LEU A 57 19.27 13.92 8.68
N SER A 58 20.47 13.62 9.19
CA SER A 58 20.75 12.33 9.81
C SER A 58 19.89 12.09 11.06
N LEU A 59 19.76 13.10 11.93
CA LEU A 59 18.91 13.01 13.11
C LEU A 59 17.45 12.76 12.75
N TYR A 60 16.93 13.50 11.77
CA TYR A 60 15.56 13.35 11.28
C TYR A 60 15.32 11.96 10.69
N ALA A 61 16.23 11.46 9.84
CA ALA A 61 16.13 10.12 9.27
C ALA A 61 16.12 9.03 10.36
N ASN A 62 16.96 9.16 11.38
CA ASN A 62 17.00 8.23 12.51
C ASN A 62 15.70 8.26 13.32
N ALA A 63 15.11 9.44 13.55
CA ALA A 63 13.82 9.56 14.23
C ALA A 63 12.68 8.88 13.45
N LEU A 64 12.67 9.02 12.12
CA LEU A 64 11.70 8.32 11.25
C LEU A 64 11.87 6.80 11.30
N LEU A 65 13.12 6.31 11.28
CA LEU A 65 13.41 4.87 11.40
C LEU A 65 12.95 4.34 12.75
N ALA A 66 13.29 5.03 13.85
CA ALA A 66 12.87 4.65 15.18
C ALA A 66 11.33 4.57 15.27
N CYS A 67 10.61 5.58 14.77
CA CYS A 67 9.15 5.58 14.74
C CYS A 67 8.56 4.37 14.00
N ARG A 68 9.16 3.98 12.87
CA ARG A 68 8.75 2.81 12.08
C ARG A 68 9.00 1.49 12.79
N GLU A 69 10.14 1.37 13.47
CA GLU A 69 10.54 0.16 14.19
C GLU A 69 9.80 0.00 15.53
N THR A 70 9.50 1.11 16.21
CA THR A 70 8.63 1.14 17.39
C THR A 70 7.14 1.03 17.05
N GLY A 71 6.80 0.72 15.78
CA GLY A 71 5.44 0.62 15.29
C GLY A 71 4.56 -0.16 16.27
N SER A 72 3.58 0.55 16.83
CA SER A 72 2.45 0.08 17.63
C SER A 72 2.42 -1.45 17.74
N ASP A 73 2.91 -1.96 18.87
CA ASP A 73 2.67 -3.34 19.35
C ASP A 73 1.19 -3.54 19.72
N THR A 74 0.30 -2.86 19.01
CA THR A 74 -1.09 -3.25 18.94
C THR A 74 -1.11 -4.48 18.06
N ARG A 75 -0.62 -5.58 18.62
CA ARG A 75 -1.05 -6.92 18.23
C ARG A 75 -2.56 -6.80 18.06
N PRO A 76 -3.11 -6.98 16.85
CA PRO A 76 -4.55 -6.98 16.71
C PRO A 76 -5.07 -7.98 17.73
N ASP A 77 -6.05 -7.52 18.52
CA ASP A 77 -6.74 -8.34 19.52
C ASP A 77 -6.99 -9.71 18.88
N GLU A 78 -6.69 -10.79 19.60
CA GLU A 78 -6.51 -12.13 19.05
C GLU A 78 -7.51 -12.42 17.92
N LEU A 79 -7.03 -12.38 16.66
CA LEU A 79 -7.86 -12.51 15.47
C LEU A 79 -8.53 -13.88 15.48
N THR A 80 -9.74 -13.94 16.00
CA THR A 80 -10.46 -15.19 16.16
C THR A 80 -11.17 -15.51 14.84
N ILE A 81 -10.56 -16.37 14.04
CA ILE A 81 -11.18 -16.92 12.84
C ILE A 81 -12.24 -17.94 13.27
N VAL A 82 -13.49 -17.53 13.31
CA VAL A 82 -14.63 -18.42 13.60
C VAL A 82 -15.05 -19.16 12.32
N LYS A 83 -15.37 -20.45 12.46
CA LYS A 83 -16.00 -21.22 11.37
C LYS A 83 -17.49 -20.90 11.33
N GLY A 84 -17.98 -20.52 10.14
CA GLY A 84 -19.39 -20.26 9.88
C GLY A 84 -19.62 -18.89 9.24
N TYR A 85 -20.64 -18.80 8.41
CA TYR A 85 -21.07 -17.52 7.85
C TYR A 85 -21.83 -16.75 8.93
N ILE A 86 -21.28 -15.62 9.40
CA ILE A 86 -21.99 -14.67 10.29
C ILE A 86 -22.40 -13.47 9.42
N PRO A 87 -23.54 -13.53 8.72
CA PRO A 87 -23.98 -12.44 7.89
C PRO A 87 -24.38 -11.23 8.75
N GLY A 88 -23.81 -10.06 8.43
CA GLY A 88 -24.46 -8.79 8.75
C GLY A 88 -25.77 -8.62 7.95
N MET A 89 -26.47 -7.49 8.11
CA MET A 89 -27.77 -7.27 7.45
C MET A 89 -27.75 -7.55 5.94
N ILE A 90 -26.70 -7.11 5.23
CA ILE A 90 -26.55 -7.37 3.78
C ILE A 90 -26.45 -8.87 3.49
N GLY A 91 -25.72 -9.62 4.31
CA GLY A 91 -25.61 -11.06 4.16
C GLY A 91 -26.93 -11.80 4.40
N ARG A 92 -27.76 -11.33 5.34
CA ARG A 92 -29.10 -11.89 5.57
C ARG A 92 -30.07 -11.56 4.45
N ILE A 93 -30.00 -10.35 3.88
CA ILE A 93 -30.77 -9.98 2.69
C ILE A 93 -30.34 -10.83 1.50
N ALA A 94 -29.05 -11.04 1.30
CA ALA A 94 -28.52 -11.90 0.24
C ALA A 94 -28.93 -13.37 0.42
N GLU A 95 -28.91 -13.89 1.65
CA GLU A 95 -29.39 -15.24 1.99
C GLU A 95 -30.89 -15.41 1.70
N LEU A 96 -31.72 -14.43 2.07
CA LEU A 96 -33.16 -14.43 1.80
C LEU A 96 -33.45 -14.42 0.29
N HIS A 97 -32.72 -13.61 -0.48
CA HIS A 97 -32.80 -13.63 -1.94
C HIS A 97 -32.31 -14.95 -2.54
N GLY A 98 -31.22 -15.52 -2.02
CA GLY A 98 -30.72 -16.82 -2.43
C GLY A 98 -31.73 -17.94 -2.21
N GLY A 99 -32.41 -17.93 -1.05
CA GLY A 99 -33.49 -18.86 -0.74
C GLY A 99 -34.69 -18.73 -1.69
N LEU A 100 -35.14 -17.49 -1.96
CA LEU A 100 -36.22 -17.22 -2.91
C LEU A 100 -35.89 -17.73 -4.31
N LEU A 101 -34.68 -17.43 -4.81
CA LEU A 101 -34.23 -17.90 -6.13
C LEU A 101 -34.15 -19.43 -6.18
N ARG A 102 -33.68 -20.08 -5.10
CA ARG A 102 -33.54 -21.54 -5.01
C ARG A 102 -34.89 -22.24 -4.94
N ALA A 103 -35.85 -21.70 -4.21
CA ALA A 103 -37.23 -22.18 -4.16
C ALA A 103 -37.94 -22.01 -5.52
N ARG A 104 -37.70 -20.88 -6.18
CA ARG A 104 -38.24 -20.60 -7.52
C ARG A 104 -37.61 -21.48 -8.61
N ALA A 105 -36.36 -21.90 -8.43
CA ALA A 105 -35.70 -22.90 -9.28
C ALA A 105 -36.21 -24.33 -9.02
N GLN A 106 -36.62 -24.67 -7.79
CA GLN A 106 -37.22 -25.99 -7.48
C GLN A 106 -38.67 -26.12 -7.93
N PHE A 107 -39.39 -25.00 -8.07
CA PHE A 107 -40.78 -24.96 -8.57
C PHE A 107 -40.89 -25.14 -10.09
N TRP A 108 -39.78 -24.98 -10.85
CA TRP A 108 -39.74 -25.24 -12.28
C TRP A 108 -38.81 -26.42 -12.57
N PRO A 109 -39.33 -27.65 -12.82
CA PRO A 109 -38.48 -28.67 -13.38
C PRO A 109 -38.06 -28.20 -14.77
N LEU A 110 -36.78 -28.39 -15.08
CA LEU A 110 -36.19 -28.25 -16.39
C LEU A 110 -37.19 -28.62 -17.50
N PHE A 111 -37.42 -27.69 -18.43
CA PHE A 111 -37.38 -28.08 -19.83
C PHE A 111 -35.92 -28.02 -20.25
#